data_AF-A0A3B8HHB5-F1
#
_entry.id   AF-A0A3B8HHB5-F1
#
_cell.length_a   1.000
_cell.length_b   1.000
_cell.length_c   1.000
_cell.angle_alpha   90.00
_cell.angle_beta   90.00
_cell.angle_gamma   90.00
#
_symmetry.space_group_name_H-M   'P 1'
#
loop_
_entity.id
_entity.type
_entity.pdbx_description
1 polymer ?
#
loop_
_entity_poly.entity_id
_entity_poly.type
_entity_poly.pdbx_seq_one_letter_code
_entity_poly.pdbx_strand_id
1 'polypeptide(L)'
;YDAKLKEAYTTISDKDIYTVPSTLKLLLNLGRIQAAASTEPLAELLVHLIDDNMIQAIAAEHNKGRRLLIGTTQLDAQRQVIWDMGAIAASGRPDAPKLFRQILRASASIPVAFNPVYIKVQAGGQEYDEMHVDGGVRAEVMLYETALNLFTTKQKVRAQVLDRPRKLYPDRPRKLYLIRNAQVHHEYESIKPYISDIGARAISSLTKFQGVGDLYRIYVLAQRDGIDYNLAYIPLDFHPKRTSEFDTKYMNEEFTMAFNLARSGYKWSKYPPGFEPSPPEEDKPQPPRP
;
A
#
# COMPACT_ATOMS: atom_id res chain seq x y z
N TYR A 1 1.46 -4.64 -19.66
CA TYR A 1 0.60 -5.07 -18.54
C TYR A 1 -0.50 -4.06 -18.23
N ASP A 2 -0.44 -2.85 -18.77
CA ASP A 2 -1.35 -1.73 -18.48
C ASP A 2 -2.83 -2.04 -18.74
N ALA A 3 -3.14 -2.78 -19.81
CA ALA A 3 -4.51 -3.22 -20.08
C ALA A 3 -5.05 -4.15 -18.98
N LYS A 4 -4.26 -5.15 -18.55
CA LYS A 4 -4.63 -6.06 -17.45
C LYS A 4 -4.77 -5.31 -16.12
N LEU A 5 -3.92 -4.32 -15.87
CA LEU A 5 -3.99 -3.48 -14.66
C LEU A 5 -5.23 -2.59 -14.66
N LYS A 6 -5.57 -2.00 -15.82
CA LYS A 6 -6.80 -1.23 -15.98
C LYS A 6 -8.02 -2.11 -15.76
N GLU A 7 -8.07 -3.27 -16.40
CA GLU A 7 -9.16 -4.23 -16.25
C GLU A 7 -9.34 -4.60 -14.77
N ALA A 8 -8.27 -5.07 -14.11
CA ALA A 8 -8.30 -5.37 -12.68
C ALA A 8 -8.83 -4.20 -11.83
N TYR A 9 -8.41 -2.96 -12.08
CA TYR A 9 -8.90 -1.83 -11.29
C TYR A 9 -10.36 -1.42 -11.61
N THR A 10 -10.80 -1.59 -12.84
CA THR A 10 -12.05 -0.98 -13.33
C THR A 10 -13.21 -1.96 -13.48
N THR A 11 -12.98 -3.27 -13.36
CA THR A 11 -14.03 -4.28 -13.53
C THR A 11 -14.32 -5.09 -12.27
N ILE A 12 -13.45 -5.02 -11.26
CA ILE A 12 -13.65 -5.71 -9.99
C ILE A 12 -14.79 -5.03 -9.19
N SER A 13 -15.61 -5.86 -8.55
CA SER A 13 -16.65 -5.48 -7.60
C SER A 13 -16.52 -6.24 -6.28
N ASP A 14 -17.33 -5.91 -5.28
CA ASP A 14 -17.29 -6.58 -3.97
C ASP A 14 -17.42 -8.11 -4.08
N LYS A 15 -18.22 -8.59 -5.04
CA LYS A 15 -18.49 -10.03 -5.25
C LYS A 15 -17.25 -10.79 -5.73
N ASP A 16 -16.35 -10.10 -6.41
CA ASP A 16 -15.11 -10.67 -6.94
C ASP A 16 -14.01 -10.74 -5.87
N ILE A 17 -14.21 -10.01 -4.76
CA ILE A 17 -13.24 -9.95 -3.66
C ILE A 17 -13.67 -10.83 -2.48
N TYR A 18 -14.95 -10.79 -2.11
CA TYR A 18 -15.43 -11.50 -0.93
C TYR A 18 -16.87 -12.01 -1.03
N THR A 19 -17.13 -13.09 -0.29
CA THR A 19 -18.47 -13.62 -0.09
C THR A 19 -18.83 -13.62 1.38
N VAL A 20 -20.08 -13.23 1.67
CA VAL A 20 -20.68 -13.35 3.02
C VAL A 20 -21.62 -14.56 3.00
N PRO A 21 -21.32 -15.66 3.73
CA PRO A 21 -22.15 -16.86 3.74
C PRO A 21 -23.60 -16.56 4.17
N SER A 22 -24.57 -17.23 3.55
CA SER A 22 -26.01 -17.04 3.77
C SER A 22 -26.44 -17.27 5.22
N THR A 23 -25.77 -18.18 5.93
CA THR A 23 -25.99 -18.49 7.35
C THR A 23 -25.49 -17.38 8.28
N LEU A 24 -24.42 -16.67 7.88
CA LEU A 24 -23.88 -15.51 8.56
C LEU A 24 -24.77 -14.28 8.39
N LYS A 25 -25.46 -14.13 7.23
CA LYS A 25 -26.47 -13.06 7.05
C LYS A 25 -27.62 -13.14 8.07
N LEU A 26 -28.03 -14.35 8.43
CA LEU A 26 -29.09 -14.57 9.43
C LEU A 26 -28.61 -14.24 10.86
N LEU A 27 -27.37 -14.58 11.21
CA LEU A 27 -26.77 -14.27 12.52
C LEU A 27 -26.33 -12.81 12.66
N LEU A 28 -25.97 -12.14 11.56
CA LEU A 28 -25.74 -10.70 11.47
C LEU A 28 -27.02 -9.92 11.77
N ASN A 29 -28.17 -10.37 11.23
CA ASN A 29 -29.48 -9.81 11.58
C ASN A 29 -29.88 -10.04 13.05
N LEU A 30 -29.23 -10.98 13.75
CA LEU A 30 -29.48 -11.34 15.15
C LEU A 30 -28.40 -10.82 16.12
N GLY A 31 -27.35 -10.16 15.64
CA GLY A 31 -26.33 -9.48 16.47
C GLY A 31 -25.40 -10.38 17.28
N ARG A 32 -25.23 -11.68 16.93
CA ARG A 32 -24.55 -12.65 17.82
C ARG A 32 -23.13 -13.09 17.42
N ILE A 33 -22.66 -12.89 16.19
CA ILE A 33 -21.26 -13.23 15.79
C ILE A 33 -20.78 -12.30 14.66
N GLN A 34 -19.51 -11.90 14.70
CA GLN A 34 -18.80 -11.19 13.64
C GLN A 34 -18.45 -12.13 12.49
N ALA A 35 -18.83 -11.74 11.28
CA ALA A 35 -18.61 -12.49 10.06
C ALA A 35 -17.42 -11.90 9.29
N ALA A 36 -16.21 -12.41 9.49
CA ALA A 36 -15.12 -12.11 8.56
C ALA A 36 -15.44 -12.77 7.20
N ALA A 37 -15.44 -11.98 6.13
CA ALA A 37 -15.82 -12.48 4.82
C ALA A 37 -14.74 -13.42 4.26
N SER A 38 -15.16 -14.45 3.52
CA SER A 38 -14.22 -15.33 2.83
C SER A 38 -13.58 -14.57 1.67
N THR A 39 -12.24 -14.57 1.61
CA THR A 39 -11.45 -14.02 0.50
C THR A 39 -11.11 -15.08 -0.54
N GLU A 40 -11.87 -16.18 -0.60
CA GLU A 40 -11.73 -17.19 -1.67
C GLU A 40 -11.91 -16.61 -3.07
N PRO A 41 -12.91 -15.74 -3.35
CA PRO A 41 -13.04 -15.09 -4.66
C PRO A 41 -11.78 -14.29 -5.05
N LEU A 42 -11.21 -13.54 -4.11
CA LEU A 42 -9.93 -12.85 -4.32
C LEU A 42 -8.79 -13.84 -4.62
N ALA A 43 -8.77 -15.01 -3.97
CA ALA A 43 -7.76 -16.02 -4.24
C ALA A 43 -7.87 -16.57 -5.68
N GLU A 44 -9.08 -16.85 -6.15
CA GLU A 44 -9.34 -17.29 -7.54
C GLU A 44 -8.98 -16.20 -8.54
N LEU A 45 -9.38 -14.96 -8.27
CA LEU A 45 -9.05 -13.82 -9.11
C LEU A 45 -7.53 -13.61 -9.23
N LEU A 46 -6.79 -13.75 -8.13
CA LEU A 46 -5.32 -13.66 -8.14
C LEU A 46 -4.66 -14.77 -8.98
N VAL A 47 -5.27 -15.96 -9.08
CA VAL A 47 -4.75 -17.01 -9.98
C VAL A 47 -4.84 -16.56 -11.45
N HIS A 48 -5.92 -15.89 -11.82
CA HIS A 48 -6.12 -15.40 -13.19
C HIS A 48 -5.30 -14.14 -13.50
N LEU A 49 -5.22 -13.19 -12.58
CA LEU A 49 -4.48 -11.94 -12.77
C LEU A 49 -2.97 -12.16 -12.69
N ILE A 50 -2.51 -13.01 -11.77
CA ILE A 50 -1.10 -13.28 -11.48
C ILE A 50 -0.77 -14.70 -11.96
N ASP A 51 -0.82 -14.88 -13.28
CA ASP A 51 -0.45 -16.11 -13.95
C ASP A 51 1.06 -16.41 -13.82
N ASP A 52 1.45 -17.65 -14.14
CA ASP A 52 2.84 -18.08 -14.01
C ASP A 52 3.79 -17.30 -14.95
N ASN A 53 3.28 -16.81 -16.08
CA ASN A 53 4.04 -15.98 -17.01
C ASN A 53 4.39 -14.62 -16.37
N MET A 54 3.47 -14.01 -15.63
CA MET A 54 3.72 -12.78 -14.89
C MET A 54 4.76 -13.00 -13.80
N ILE A 55 4.67 -14.11 -13.05
CA ILE A 55 5.65 -14.44 -12.00
C ILE A 55 7.05 -14.62 -12.61
N GLN A 56 7.16 -15.33 -13.74
CA GLN A 56 8.43 -15.47 -14.47
C GLN A 56 8.97 -14.13 -14.98
N ALA A 57 8.10 -13.24 -15.49
CA ALA A 57 8.50 -11.91 -15.92
C ALA A 57 9.04 -11.07 -14.73
N ILE A 58 8.42 -11.19 -13.56
CA ILE A 58 8.88 -10.55 -12.32
C ILE A 58 10.25 -11.10 -11.90
N ALA A 59 10.46 -12.42 -11.98
CA ALA A 59 11.76 -13.05 -11.72
C ALA A 59 12.85 -12.53 -12.69
N ALA A 60 12.53 -12.42 -13.98
CA ALA A 60 13.45 -11.90 -14.99
C ALA A 60 13.85 -10.44 -14.71
N GLU A 61 12.90 -9.58 -14.34
CA GLU A 61 13.20 -8.19 -13.96
C GLU A 61 13.94 -8.09 -12.62
N HIS A 62 13.69 -8.99 -11.68
CA HIS A 62 14.46 -9.09 -10.44
C HIS A 62 15.94 -9.38 -10.71
N ASN A 63 16.21 -10.30 -11.63
CA ASN A 63 17.57 -10.65 -12.06
C ASN A 63 18.29 -9.49 -12.77
N LYS A 64 17.55 -8.57 -13.38
CA LYS A 64 18.09 -7.30 -13.93
C LYS A 64 18.36 -6.24 -12.85
N GLY A 65 18.00 -6.50 -11.60
CA GLY A 65 18.21 -5.60 -10.46
C GLY A 65 16.99 -4.81 -10.01
N ARG A 66 15.82 -4.99 -10.64
CA ARG A 66 14.56 -4.37 -10.14
C ARG A 66 14.10 -5.07 -8.86
N ARG A 67 13.37 -4.38 -8.01
CA ARG A 67 12.83 -4.94 -6.76
C ARG A 67 11.34 -4.65 -6.67
N LEU A 68 10.57 -5.69 -6.36
CA LEU A 68 9.15 -5.59 -6.05
C LEU A 68 8.99 -6.01 -4.60
N LEU A 69 8.62 -5.06 -3.75
CA LEU A 69 8.48 -5.26 -2.31
C LEU A 69 7.02 -5.09 -1.93
N ILE A 70 6.48 -6.04 -1.17
CA ILE A 70 5.09 -6.01 -0.66
C ILE A 70 5.11 -6.17 0.84
N GLY A 71 4.27 -5.42 1.54
CA GLY A 71 4.18 -5.41 3.00
C GLY A 71 2.93 -6.13 3.51
N THR A 72 3.07 -6.95 4.55
CA THR A 72 1.96 -7.49 5.33
C THR A 72 2.19 -7.24 6.82
N THR A 73 1.13 -7.24 7.62
CA THR A 73 1.25 -7.18 9.09
C THR A 73 1.14 -8.59 9.66
N GLN A 74 2.20 -9.08 10.31
CA GLN A 74 2.15 -10.28 11.13
C GLN A 74 1.48 -9.94 12.46
N LEU A 75 0.25 -10.39 12.64
CA LEU A 75 -0.62 -9.91 13.72
C LEU A 75 -0.17 -10.40 15.10
N ASP A 76 0.18 -11.68 15.22
CA ASP A 76 0.61 -12.30 16.48
C ASP A 76 1.87 -11.63 17.05
N ALA A 77 2.82 -11.32 16.17
CA ALA A 77 4.08 -10.64 16.52
C ALA A 77 3.96 -9.12 16.49
N GLN A 78 2.80 -8.58 16.10
CA GLN A 78 2.57 -7.15 15.91
C GLN A 78 3.65 -6.49 15.03
N ARG A 79 4.06 -7.14 13.94
CA ARG A 79 5.25 -6.74 13.19
C ARG A 79 4.95 -6.60 11.71
N GLN A 80 5.50 -5.55 11.09
CA GLN A 80 5.51 -5.43 9.64
C GLN A 80 6.47 -6.46 9.05
N VAL A 81 6.00 -7.21 8.05
CA VAL A 81 6.81 -8.12 7.24
C VAL A 81 6.87 -7.58 5.82
N ILE A 82 8.08 -7.58 5.24
CA ILE A 82 8.33 -7.11 3.88
C ILE A 82 8.86 -8.27 3.07
N TRP A 83 8.16 -8.56 1.98
CA TRP A 83 8.41 -9.68 1.08
C TRP A 83 9.07 -9.17 -0.19
N ASP A 84 10.25 -9.72 -0.54
CA ASP A 84 10.85 -9.51 -1.86
C ASP A 84 10.21 -10.48 -2.85
N MET A 85 9.18 -10.00 -3.54
CA MET A 85 8.39 -10.79 -4.47
C MET A 85 9.22 -11.25 -5.67
N GLY A 86 10.23 -10.47 -6.05
CA GLY A 86 11.16 -10.84 -7.12
C GLY A 86 12.08 -11.98 -6.70
N ALA A 87 12.56 -11.97 -5.46
CA ALA A 87 13.36 -13.06 -4.91
C ALA A 87 12.54 -14.35 -4.76
N ILE A 88 11.28 -14.24 -4.32
CA ILE A 88 10.35 -15.39 -4.24
C ILE A 88 10.14 -15.97 -5.64
N ALA A 89 9.82 -15.12 -6.63
CA ALA A 89 9.62 -15.54 -8.01
C ALA A 89 10.86 -16.20 -8.63
N ALA A 90 12.06 -15.71 -8.31
CA ALA A 90 13.33 -16.24 -8.81
C ALA A 90 13.91 -17.42 -7.99
N SER A 91 13.22 -17.86 -6.93
CA SER A 91 13.78 -18.84 -5.97
C SER A 91 13.91 -20.27 -6.49
N GLY A 92 13.18 -20.62 -7.56
CA GLY A 92 13.11 -22.00 -8.08
C GLY A 92 12.31 -22.97 -7.21
N ARG A 93 11.67 -22.50 -6.12
CA ARG A 93 10.85 -23.35 -5.27
C ARG A 93 9.55 -23.76 -5.97
N PRO A 94 9.08 -25.02 -5.81
CA PRO A 94 7.84 -25.48 -6.43
C PRO A 94 6.59 -24.76 -5.89
N ASP A 95 6.65 -24.26 -4.64
CA ASP A 95 5.54 -23.54 -4.00
C ASP A 95 5.60 -22.02 -4.20
N ALA A 96 6.59 -21.49 -4.92
CA ALA A 96 6.77 -20.04 -5.09
C ALA A 96 5.52 -19.33 -5.65
N PRO A 97 4.80 -19.84 -6.68
CA PRO A 97 3.59 -19.20 -7.17
C PRO A 97 2.46 -19.16 -6.14
N LYS A 98 2.32 -20.23 -5.34
CA LYS A 98 1.33 -20.30 -4.26
C LYS A 98 1.64 -19.26 -3.18
N LEU A 99 2.90 -19.21 -2.72
CA LEU A 99 3.34 -18.23 -1.72
C LEU A 99 3.17 -16.79 -2.23
N PHE A 100 3.52 -16.54 -3.49
CA PHE A 100 3.38 -15.23 -4.13
C PHE A 100 1.94 -14.71 -4.07
N ARG A 101 0.97 -15.54 -4.46
CA ARG A 101 -0.46 -15.21 -4.43
C ARG A 101 -0.99 -15.11 -3.00
N GLN A 102 -0.51 -15.94 -2.08
CA GLN A 102 -0.87 -15.86 -0.65
C GLN A 102 -0.43 -14.53 -0.02
N ILE A 103 0.78 -14.05 -0.33
CA ILE A 103 1.29 -12.76 0.17
C ILE A 103 0.46 -11.60 -0.39
N LEU A 104 0.13 -11.62 -1.69
CA LEU A 104 -0.74 -10.61 -2.29
C LEU A 104 -2.12 -10.57 -1.63
N ARG A 105 -2.72 -11.74 -1.40
CA ARG A 105 -3.99 -11.84 -0.68
C ARG A 105 -3.87 -11.30 0.74
N ALA A 106 -2.84 -11.68 1.47
CA ALA A 106 -2.59 -11.22 2.83
C ALA A 106 -2.41 -9.70 2.90
N SER A 107 -1.71 -9.10 1.94
CA SER A 107 -1.49 -7.65 1.84
C SER A 107 -2.76 -6.87 1.56
N ALA A 108 -3.83 -7.51 1.09
CA ALA A 108 -5.14 -6.91 0.82
C ALA A 108 -6.22 -7.32 1.85
N SER A 109 -5.86 -8.12 2.87
CA SER A 109 -6.77 -8.60 3.91
C SER A 109 -6.93 -7.56 5.02
N ILE A 110 -7.73 -6.52 4.76
CA ILE A 110 -8.10 -5.49 5.74
C ILE A 110 -8.78 -6.14 6.96
N PRO A 111 -8.28 -5.90 8.20
CA PRO A 111 -8.90 -6.43 9.41
C PRO A 111 -10.37 -6.01 9.55
N VAL A 112 -11.15 -6.82 10.26
CA VAL A 112 -12.62 -6.68 10.44
C VAL A 112 -13.43 -6.98 9.16
N ALA A 113 -12.90 -6.67 7.98
CA ALA A 113 -13.54 -7.00 6.70
C ALA A 113 -13.22 -8.43 6.24
N PHE A 114 -11.97 -8.86 6.36
CA PHE A 114 -11.47 -10.11 5.79
C PHE A 114 -10.83 -11.04 6.83
N ASN A 115 -10.90 -12.35 6.55
CA ASN A 115 -10.15 -13.34 7.31
C ASN A 115 -8.63 -13.15 7.11
N PRO A 116 -7.82 -13.35 8.16
CA PRO A 116 -6.37 -13.34 8.03
C PRO A 116 -5.88 -14.49 7.15
N VAL A 117 -4.71 -14.31 6.56
CA VAL A 117 -4.03 -15.34 5.77
C VAL A 117 -2.91 -15.95 6.60
N TYR A 118 -2.95 -17.26 6.78
CA TYR A 118 -1.89 -18.01 7.44
C TYR A 118 -0.80 -18.41 6.44
N ILE A 119 0.44 -18.03 6.74
CA ILE A 119 1.62 -18.36 5.94
C ILE A 119 2.51 -19.30 6.76
N LYS A 120 2.84 -20.46 6.19
CA LYS A 120 3.75 -21.43 6.81
C LYS A 120 5.19 -20.95 6.75
N VAL A 121 5.86 -20.93 7.90
CA VAL A 121 7.28 -20.58 8.02
C VAL A 121 8.04 -21.65 8.80
N GLN A 122 9.35 -21.71 8.59
CA GLN A 122 10.23 -22.61 9.33
C GLN A 122 11.23 -21.80 10.16
N ALA A 123 11.30 -22.08 11.46
CA ALA A 123 12.29 -21.49 12.36
C ALA A 123 12.81 -22.56 13.33
N GLY A 124 14.13 -22.65 13.51
CA GLY A 124 14.73 -23.63 14.43
C GLY A 124 14.39 -25.09 14.13
N GLY A 125 14.08 -25.44 12.87
CA GLY A 125 13.66 -26.79 12.47
C GLY A 125 12.20 -27.14 12.79
N GLN A 126 11.40 -26.18 13.27
CA GLN A 126 9.96 -26.33 13.49
C GLN A 126 9.16 -25.52 12.48
N GLU A 127 7.97 -26.00 12.14
CA GLU A 127 7.00 -25.29 11.30
C GLU A 127 6.04 -24.47 12.17
N TYR A 128 5.80 -23.23 11.76
CA TYR A 128 4.84 -22.32 12.39
C TYR A 128 3.89 -21.76 11.34
N ASP A 129 2.67 -21.42 11.75
CA ASP A 129 1.71 -20.68 10.94
C ASP A 129 1.74 -19.21 11.41
N GLU A 130 2.22 -18.30 10.56
CA GLU A 130 2.16 -16.86 10.83
C GLU A 130 0.84 -16.28 10.36
N MET A 131 0.13 -15.57 11.24
CA MET A 131 -1.11 -14.87 10.88
C MET A 131 -0.81 -13.50 10.25
N HIS A 132 -1.15 -13.33 8.97
CA HIS A 132 -0.95 -12.09 8.24
C HIS A 132 -2.25 -11.39 7.84
N VAL A 133 -2.24 -10.07 7.97
CA VAL A 133 -3.29 -9.13 7.51
C VAL A 133 -2.65 -7.99 6.70
N ASP A 134 -3.49 -7.08 6.21
CA ASP A 134 -3.09 -5.90 5.44
C ASP A 134 -1.94 -5.10 6.12
N GLY A 135 -0.99 -4.63 5.32
CA GLY A 135 0.16 -3.85 5.78
C GLY A 135 -0.20 -2.44 6.29
N GLY A 136 -1.29 -1.86 5.81
CA GLY A 136 -1.79 -0.54 6.19
C GLY A 136 -2.19 -0.43 7.67
N VAL A 137 -2.35 -1.57 8.35
CA VAL A 137 -2.62 -1.64 9.80
C VAL A 137 -1.46 -1.11 10.64
N ARG A 138 -0.21 -1.14 10.13
CA ARG A 138 0.97 -0.64 10.86
C ARG A 138 1.83 0.37 10.11
N ALA A 139 1.86 0.32 8.79
CA ALA A 139 2.46 1.38 7.97
C ALA A 139 2.08 1.19 6.51
N GLU A 140 1.40 2.17 5.92
CA GLU A 140 1.10 2.14 4.50
C GLU A 140 2.36 2.38 3.65
N VAL A 141 3.41 3.02 4.22
CA VAL A 141 4.58 3.45 3.42
C VAL A 141 5.95 3.20 4.09
N MET A 142 6.05 2.37 5.14
CA MET A 142 7.36 1.94 5.72
C MET A 142 8.27 1.17 4.74
N LEU A 143 7.77 0.80 3.56
CA LEU A 143 8.55 0.26 2.46
C LEU A 143 9.79 1.12 2.15
N TYR A 144 9.71 2.44 2.32
CA TYR A 144 10.83 3.33 2.02
C TYR A 144 12.05 3.13 2.93
N GLU A 145 11.86 3.04 4.25
CA GLU A 145 12.98 2.84 5.18
C GLU A 145 13.64 1.48 5.02
N THR A 146 12.83 0.43 4.83
CA THR A 146 13.37 -0.92 4.63
C THR A 146 14.00 -1.07 3.26
N ALA A 147 13.40 -0.49 2.21
CA ALA A 147 14.02 -0.43 0.89
C ALA A 147 15.36 0.30 0.96
N LEU A 148 15.42 1.49 1.56
CA LEU A 148 16.67 2.21 1.78
C LEU A 148 17.68 1.38 2.60
N ASN A 149 17.26 0.72 3.67
CA ASN A 149 18.14 -0.13 4.47
C ASN A 149 18.68 -1.33 3.67
N LEU A 150 17.86 -1.96 2.82
CA LEU A 150 18.29 -3.04 1.92
C LEU A 150 19.34 -2.53 0.90
N PHE A 151 19.14 -1.33 0.36
CA PHE A 151 20.07 -0.71 -0.59
C PHE A 151 21.35 -0.17 0.09
N THR A 152 21.27 0.29 1.33
CA THR A 152 22.40 0.92 2.06
C THR A 152 23.23 -0.10 2.84
N THR A 153 22.62 -1.12 3.46
CA THR A 153 23.33 -2.07 4.34
C THR A 153 24.20 -3.05 3.55
N LYS A 154 23.67 -3.66 2.48
CA LYS A 154 24.45 -4.56 1.61
C LYS A 154 25.65 -3.86 0.94
N GLN A 155 25.58 -2.54 0.77
CA GLN A 155 26.63 -1.75 0.11
C GLN A 155 27.62 -1.13 1.08
N LYS A 156 27.23 -0.78 2.32
CA LYS A 156 28.17 -0.44 3.41
C LYS A 156 29.16 -1.57 3.66
N VAL A 157 28.68 -2.82 3.70
CA VAL A 157 29.54 -4.01 3.82
C VAL A 157 30.48 -4.15 2.62
N ARG A 158 29.99 -3.93 1.39
CA ARG A 158 30.83 -3.99 0.18
C ARG A 158 31.87 -2.86 0.09
N ALA A 159 31.55 -1.67 0.57
CA ALA A 159 32.46 -0.52 0.59
C ALA A 159 33.56 -0.69 1.65
N GLN A 160 33.23 -1.25 2.81
CA GLN A 160 34.20 -1.59 3.85
C GLN A 160 35.19 -2.68 3.42
N VAL A 161 34.76 -3.64 2.59
CA VAL A 161 35.63 -4.72 2.08
C VAL A 161 36.57 -4.25 0.96
N LEU A 162 36.26 -3.14 0.28
CA LEU A 162 37.01 -2.71 -0.92
C LEU A 162 37.97 -1.53 -0.69
N ASP A 163 38.12 -1.04 0.55
CA ASP A 163 39.02 0.05 0.99
C ASP A 163 39.13 1.23 0.00
N ARG A 164 38.00 1.55 -0.64
CA ARG A 164 37.85 2.67 -1.55
C ARG A 164 36.67 3.50 -1.06
N PRO A 165 36.83 4.82 -0.83
CA PRO A 165 35.72 5.71 -0.58
C PRO A 165 34.96 5.92 -1.89
N ARG A 166 34.28 4.88 -2.39
CA ARG A 166 33.28 5.02 -3.43
C ARG A 166 32.09 5.68 -2.77
N LYS A 167 31.70 6.88 -3.24
CA LYS A 167 30.34 7.39 -3.00
C LYS A 167 29.38 6.21 -3.18
N LEU A 168 28.61 5.90 -2.12
CA LEU A 168 27.80 4.67 -2.02
C LEU A 168 26.89 4.46 -3.24
N TYR A 169 26.56 5.54 -3.94
CA TYR A 169 25.87 5.55 -5.21
C TYR A 169 26.66 6.44 -6.19
N PRO A 170 26.61 6.16 -7.52
CA PRO A 170 27.00 7.17 -8.49
C PRO A 170 26.20 8.46 -8.23
N ASP A 171 26.71 9.62 -8.63
CA ASP A 171 26.04 10.94 -8.54
C ASP A 171 24.81 11.02 -9.47
N ARG A 172 23.93 10.02 -9.42
CA ARG A 172 22.69 9.93 -10.17
C ARG A 172 21.58 10.58 -9.35
N PRO A 173 20.80 11.49 -9.95
CA PRO A 173 19.64 12.05 -9.30
C PRO A 173 18.67 10.91 -8.95
N ARG A 174 18.25 10.85 -7.69
CA ARG A 174 17.29 9.88 -7.19
C ARG A 174 15.94 10.55 -7.06
N LYS A 175 14.91 9.88 -7.56
CA LYS A 175 13.52 10.35 -7.49
C LYS A 175 12.67 9.33 -6.76
N LEU A 176 11.83 9.80 -5.87
CA LEU A 176 10.85 9.02 -5.15
C LEU A 176 9.46 9.47 -5.59
N TYR A 177 8.69 8.53 -6.14
CA TYR A 177 7.29 8.73 -6.49
C TYR A 177 6.41 7.98 -5.50
N LEU A 178 5.53 8.71 -4.83
CA LEU A 178 4.56 8.21 -3.86
C LEU A 178 3.16 8.40 -4.42
N ILE A 179 2.38 7.34 -4.43
CA ILE A 179 0.98 7.38 -4.83
C ILE A 179 0.17 6.86 -3.64
N ARG A 180 -0.68 7.72 -3.10
CA ARG A 180 -1.62 7.39 -2.03
C ARG A 180 -3.03 7.35 -2.61
N ASN A 181 -3.64 6.17 -2.63
CA ASN A 181 -5.04 6.01 -3.06
C ASN A 181 -6.03 6.36 -1.94
N ALA A 182 -5.91 7.57 -1.40
CA ALA A 182 -6.79 8.09 -0.35
C ALA A 182 -6.73 9.62 -0.33
N GLN A 183 -7.82 10.26 0.09
CA GLN A 183 -7.80 11.67 0.47
C GLN A 183 -7.05 11.84 1.79
N VAL A 184 -6.40 13.00 1.96
CA VAL A 184 -5.60 13.33 3.15
C VAL A 184 -6.32 14.29 4.11
N HIS A 185 -7.41 14.91 3.67
CA HIS A 185 -8.22 15.84 4.46
C HIS A 185 -9.30 15.12 5.26
N HIS A 186 -9.85 15.77 6.29
CA HIS A 186 -10.94 15.18 7.08
C HIS A 186 -12.22 15.06 6.25
N GLU A 187 -12.90 13.93 6.38
CA GLU A 187 -14.20 13.68 5.75
C GLU A 187 -15.24 13.42 6.84
N TYR A 188 -16.34 14.16 6.80
CA TYR A 188 -17.48 13.91 7.68
C TYR A 188 -18.25 12.70 7.17
N GLU A 189 -18.46 11.72 8.06
CA GLU A 189 -19.28 10.56 7.78
C GLU A 189 -20.13 10.25 9.03
N SER A 190 -21.45 10.16 8.84
CA SER A 190 -22.37 9.76 9.90
C SER A 190 -22.40 8.24 10.01
N ILE A 191 -21.74 7.69 11.03
CA ILE A 191 -21.73 6.24 11.27
C ILE A 191 -22.95 5.80 12.07
N LYS A 192 -23.39 4.56 11.85
CA LYS A 192 -24.43 3.93 12.67
C LYS A 192 -23.86 3.58 14.04
N PRO A 193 -24.66 3.61 15.13
CA PRO A 193 -24.19 3.34 16.49
C PRO A 193 -24.03 1.83 16.77
N TYR A 194 -23.50 1.06 15.82
CA TYR A 194 -23.16 -0.35 16.01
C TYR A 194 -21.66 -0.50 16.26
N ILE A 195 -21.28 -1.41 17.16
CA ILE A 195 -19.86 -1.61 17.55
C ILE A 195 -18.98 -1.95 16.33
N SER A 196 -19.50 -2.70 15.36
CA SER A 196 -18.78 -3.04 14.12
C SER A 196 -18.52 -1.80 13.25
N ASP A 197 -19.50 -0.93 13.08
CA ASP A 197 -19.37 0.29 12.28
C ASP A 197 -18.43 1.29 12.95
N ILE A 198 -18.50 1.40 14.29
CA ILE A 198 -17.56 2.21 15.09
C ILE A 198 -16.13 1.65 14.96
N GLY A 199 -15.96 0.33 15.08
CA GLY A 199 -14.66 -0.33 14.95
C GLY A 199 -14.04 -0.13 13.57
N ALA A 200 -14.82 -0.33 12.50
CA ALA A 200 -14.37 -0.10 11.12
C ALA A 200 -13.97 1.36 10.89
N ARG A 201 -14.78 2.33 11.37
CA ARG A 201 -14.46 3.76 11.26
C ARG A 201 -13.21 4.13 12.06
N ALA A 202 -13.02 3.56 13.25
CA ALA A 202 -11.85 3.81 14.09
C ALA A 202 -10.57 3.30 13.42
N ILE A 203 -10.59 2.07 12.87
CA ILE A 203 -9.45 1.50 12.12
C ILE A 203 -9.16 2.35 10.89
N SER A 204 -10.18 2.66 10.07
CA SER A 204 -10.03 3.52 8.88
C SER A 204 -9.43 4.88 9.23
N SER A 205 -9.89 5.50 10.32
CA SER A 205 -9.36 6.78 10.80
C SER A 205 -7.90 6.67 11.24
N LEU A 206 -7.57 5.64 12.03
CA LEU A 206 -6.18 5.40 12.47
C LEU A 206 -5.25 5.16 11.28
N THR A 207 -5.65 4.32 10.33
CA THR A 207 -4.92 4.04 9.10
C THR A 207 -4.70 5.32 8.28
N LYS A 208 -5.73 6.16 8.13
CA LYS A 208 -5.63 7.45 7.43
C LYS A 208 -4.62 8.40 8.09
N PHE A 209 -4.70 8.59 9.40
CA PHE A 209 -3.78 9.48 10.12
C PHE A 209 -2.34 8.94 10.16
N GLN A 210 -2.17 7.63 10.31
CA GLN A 210 -0.87 6.97 10.22
C GLN A 210 -0.26 7.16 8.82
N GLY A 211 -1.07 6.99 7.77
CA GLY A 211 -0.68 7.22 6.40
C GLY A 211 -0.19 8.65 6.14
N VAL A 212 -0.83 9.66 6.72
CA VAL A 212 -0.32 11.05 6.68
C VAL A 212 1.02 11.17 7.41
N GLY A 213 1.16 10.58 8.60
CA GLY A 213 2.44 10.55 9.34
C GLY A 213 3.59 9.92 8.55
N ASP A 214 3.32 8.84 7.82
CA ASP A 214 4.27 8.18 6.93
C ASP A 214 4.77 9.12 5.82
N LEU A 215 3.89 9.94 5.24
CA LEU A 215 4.28 10.92 4.21
C LEU A 215 5.30 11.94 4.74
N TYR A 216 5.11 12.41 5.97
CA TYR A 216 6.04 13.31 6.65
C TYR A 216 7.38 12.65 6.95
N ARG A 217 7.36 11.42 7.48
CA ARG A 217 8.58 10.66 7.78
C ARG A 217 9.41 10.43 6.52
N ILE A 218 8.76 10.04 5.44
CA ILE A 218 9.43 9.82 4.15
C ILE A 218 9.97 11.11 3.57
N TYR A 219 9.23 12.22 3.69
CA TYR A 219 9.71 13.53 3.27
C TYR A 219 11.02 13.89 3.98
N VAL A 220 11.10 13.75 5.31
CA VAL A 220 12.32 14.06 6.09
C VAL A 220 13.49 13.18 5.63
N LEU A 221 13.27 11.89 5.41
CA LEU A 221 14.31 10.99 4.93
C LEU A 221 14.73 11.27 3.48
N ALA A 222 13.79 11.64 2.61
CA ALA A 222 14.07 12.04 1.24
C ALA A 222 14.92 13.31 1.22
N GLN A 223 14.62 14.31 2.07
CA GLN A 223 15.43 15.51 2.24
C GLN A 223 16.83 15.18 2.76
N ARG A 224 16.93 14.39 3.84
CA ARG A 224 18.22 13.93 4.40
C ARG A 224 19.11 13.28 3.34
N ASP A 225 18.50 12.46 2.49
CA ASP A 225 19.21 11.68 1.49
C ASP A 225 19.32 12.39 0.14
N GLY A 226 18.82 13.61 -0.04
CA GLY A 226 18.85 14.34 -1.32
C GLY A 226 18.07 13.63 -2.44
N ILE A 227 16.92 13.05 -2.11
CA ILE A 227 16.02 12.35 -3.03
C ILE A 227 14.85 13.29 -3.38
N ASP A 228 14.56 13.42 -4.68
CA ASP A 228 13.45 14.24 -5.18
C ASP A 228 12.11 13.61 -4.81
N TYR A 229 11.41 14.23 -3.85
CA TYR A 229 10.11 13.80 -3.35
C TYR A 229 8.99 14.20 -4.32
N ASN A 230 8.19 13.22 -4.75
CA ASN A 230 7.07 13.41 -5.66
C ASN A 230 5.85 12.68 -5.11
N LEU A 231 4.84 13.41 -4.62
CA LEU A 231 3.63 12.83 -4.03
C LEU A 231 2.40 13.09 -4.89
N ALA A 232 1.59 12.05 -5.07
CA ALA A 232 0.24 12.07 -5.61
C ALA A 232 -0.74 11.48 -4.59
N TYR A 233 -1.89 12.12 -4.41
CA TYR A 233 -3.00 11.63 -3.59
C TYR A 233 -4.33 12.10 -4.20
N ILE A 234 -5.45 11.55 -3.75
CA ILE A 234 -6.77 11.91 -4.27
C ILE A 234 -7.04 13.39 -3.99
N PRO A 235 -7.30 14.22 -5.03
CA PRO A 235 -7.60 15.65 -4.86
C PRO A 235 -8.79 15.92 -3.93
N LEU A 236 -8.79 17.07 -3.28
CA LEU A 236 -9.87 17.47 -2.37
C LEU A 236 -11.21 17.58 -3.09
N ASP A 237 -11.23 18.07 -4.33
CA ASP A 237 -12.43 18.28 -5.15
C ASP A 237 -13.02 16.99 -5.74
N PHE A 238 -12.40 15.83 -5.48
CA PHE A 238 -12.93 14.54 -5.87
C PHE A 238 -13.96 14.02 -4.85
N HIS A 239 -15.25 14.28 -5.12
CA HIS A 239 -16.36 13.87 -4.25
C HIS A 239 -17.40 12.91 -4.85
N PRO A 240 -17.06 11.93 -5.72
CA PRO A 240 -18.00 10.85 -6.01
C PRO A 240 -18.41 10.10 -4.74
N LYS A 241 -19.70 9.78 -4.64
CA LYS A 241 -20.22 9.02 -3.48
C LYS A 241 -19.90 7.55 -3.66
N ARG A 242 -19.06 7.01 -2.78
CA ARG A 242 -18.79 5.57 -2.67
C ARG A 242 -19.99 4.87 -2.01
N THR A 243 -20.49 3.80 -2.62
CA THR A 243 -21.65 3.04 -2.13
C THR A 243 -21.29 1.68 -1.54
N SER A 244 -20.08 1.19 -1.80
CA SER A 244 -19.48 -0.01 -1.22
C SER A 244 -17.95 0.05 -1.26
N GLU A 245 -17.26 -0.93 -0.66
CA GLU A 245 -15.80 -0.93 -0.64
C GLU A 245 -15.24 -1.05 -2.08
N PHE A 246 -15.67 -2.01 -2.87
CA PHE A 246 -15.26 -2.12 -4.29
C PHE A 246 -16.35 -1.59 -5.22
N ASP A 247 -16.67 -0.29 -5.06
CA ASP A 247 -17.63 0.43 -5.91
C ASP A 247 -17.02 0.68 -7.30
N THR A 248 -17.38 -0.17 -8.26
CA THR A 248 -16.87 -0.10 -9.63
C THR A 248 -17.09 1.26 -10.29
N LYS A 249 -18.20 1.96 -9.99
CA LYS A 249 -18.46 3.29 -10.57
C LYS A 249 -17.46 4.30 -10.01
N TYR A 250 -17.31 4.34 -8.69
CA TYR A 250 -16.32 5.19 -8.02
C TYR A 250 -14.90 4.93 -8.54
N MET A 251 -14.49 3.66 -8.61
CA MET A 251 -13.16 3.26 -9.09
C MET A 251 -12.91 3.66 -10.54
N ASN A 252 -13.93 3.59 -11.42
CA ASN A 252 -13.80 4.06 -12.80
C ASN A 252 -13.64 5.59 -12.90
N GLU A 253 -14.38 6.33 -12.09
CA GLU A 253 -14.25 7.80 -12.00
C GLU A 253 -12.87 8.19 -11.47
N GLU A 254 -12.38 7.50 -10.43
CA GLU A 254 -11.05 7.70 -9.84
C GLU A 254 -9.94 7.38 -10.84
N PHE A 255 -10.01 6.24 -11.52
CA PHE A 255 -9.06 5.86 -12.57
C PHE A 255 -9.01 6.90 -13.68
N THR A 256 -10.18 7.37 -14.14
CA THR A 256 -10.27 8.36 -15.22
C THR A 256 -9.66 9.69 -14.81
N MET A 257 -9.94 10.14 -13.58
CA MET A 257 -9.35 11.35 -12.99
C MET A 257 -7.82 11.23 -12.91
N ALA A 258 -7.31 10.16 -12.31
CA ALA A 258 -5.87 9.94 -12.17
C ALA A 258 -5.16 9.82 -13.54
N PHE A 259 -5.76 9.12 -14.50
CA PHE A 259 -5.24 8.99 -15.86
C PHE A 259 -5.17 10.34 -16.58
N ASN A 260 -6.21 11.17 -16.46
CA ASN A 260 -6.24 12.50 -17.07
C ASN A 260 -5.19 13.43 -16.47
N LEU A 261 -5.02 13.42 -15.14
CA LEU A 261 -3.96 14.16 -14.45
C LEU A 261 -2.57 13.66 -14.87
N ALA A 262 -2.37 12.34 -15.00
CA ALA A 262 -1.10 11.78 -15.44
C ALA A 262 -0.76 12.22 -16.88
N ARG A 263 -1.74 12.16 -17.78
CA ARG A 263 -1.59 12.55 -19.19
C ARG A 263 -1.30 14.04 -19.37
N SER A 264 -1.81 14.91 -18.51
CA SER A 264 -1.57 16.37 -18.57
C SER A 264 -0.26 16.81 -17.90
N GLY A 265 0.56 15.88 -17.40
CA GLY A 265 1.81 16.19 -16.70
C GLY A 265 1.59 16.40 -15.21
N TYR A 266 1.06 15.37 -14.53
CA TYR A 266 0.68 15.36 -13.10
C TYR A 266 1.56 16.27 -12.25
N LYS A 267 0.94 17.24 -11.57
CA LYS A 267 1.64 18.17 -10.69
C LYS A 267 1.96 17.48 -9.36
N TRP A 268 3.05 16.71 -9.35
CA TRP A 268 3.53 16.04 -8.14
C TRP A 268 3.77 17.04 -7.02
N SER A 269 3.16 16.81 -5.85
CA SER A 269 3.45 17.59 -4.66
C SER A 269 4.88 17.32 -4.21
N LYS A 270 5.59 18.39 -3.87
CA LYS A 270 6.96 18.34 -3.34
C LYS A 270 7.02 18.29 -1.82
N TYR A 271 5.86 18.38 -1.17
CA TYR A 271 5.72 18.45 0.27
C TYR A 271 4.58 17.52 0.73
N PRO A 272 4.65 16.98 1.96
CA PRO A 272 3.48 16.35 2.56
C PRO A 272 2.37 17.38 2.78
N PRO A 273 1.09 16.96 2.86
CA PRO A 273 -0.05 17.87 2.96
C PRO A 273 0.07 18.80 4.17
N GLY A 274 -0.04 20.11 3.95
CA GLY A 274 0.06 21.14 5.00
C GLY A 274 1.49 21.58 5.32
N PHE A 275 2.50 21.03 4.65
CA PHE A 275 3.90 21.44 4.77
C PHE A 275 4.38 22.26 3.56
N GLU A 276 3.46 22.70 2.71
CA GLU A 276 3.78 23.59 1.62
C GLU A 276 4.37 24.90 2.16
N PRO A 277 5.41 25.46 1.51
CA PRO A 277 5.93 26.76 1.90
C PRO A 277 4.81 27.80 1.81
N SER A 278 4.71 28.65 2.83
CA SER A 278 3.79 29.78 2.78
C SER A 278 4.06 30.58 1.50
N PRO A 279 3.01 31.04 0.80
CA PRO A 279 3.22 31.99 -0.29
C PRO A 279 4.07 33.14 0.26
N PRO A 280 5.04 33.66 -0.50
CA PRO A 280 5.75 34.87 -0.09
C PRO A 280 4.70 35.91 0.28
N GLU A 281 4.85 36.55 1.45
CA GLU A 281 3.99 37.67 1.83
C GLU A 281 3.99 38.65 0.66
N GLU A 282 2.84 38.79 -0.02
CA GLU A 282 2.61 39.97 -0.83
C GLU A 282 2.82 41.15 0.12
N ASP A 283 3.75 42.02 -0.25
CA ASP A 283 4.12 43.24 0.44
C ASP A 283 2.84 44.09 0.62
N LYS A 284 2.08 43.80 1.68
CA LYS A 284 0.87 44.54 2.01
C LYS A 284 1.37 45.94 2.34
N PRO A 285 0.95 46.99 1.60
CA PRO A 285 1.39 48.33 1.91
C PRO A 285 1.09 48.60 3.38
N GLN A 286 2.14 48.89 4.15
CA GLN A 286 1.99 49.28 5.55
C GLN A 286 0.99 50.44 5.60
N PRO A 287 -0.06 50.36 6.43
CA PRO A 287 -0.95 51.50 6.61
C PRO A 287 -0.09 52.69 7.08
N PRO A 288 -0.35 53.91 6.57
CA PRO A 288 0.40 55.09 6.98
C PRO A 288 0.35 55.21 8.51
N ARG A 289 1.52 55.32 9.14
CA ARG A 289 1.61 55.53 10.59
C ARG A 289 0.93 56.86 10.94
N PRO A 290 -0.06 56.89 11.84
CA PRO A 290 -0.51 58.12 12.47
C PRO A 290 0.52 58.61 13.50
#